data_AF-A0A965IYP6-F1
#
_entry.id   AF-A0A965IYP6-F1
#
_cell.length_a   1.000
_cell.length_b   1.000
_cell.length_c   1.000
_cell.angle_alpha   90.00
_cell.angle_beta   90.00
_cell.angle_gamma   90.00
#
_symmetry.space_group_name_H-M   'P 1'
#
loop_
_entity.id
_entity.type
_entity.pdbx_description
1 polymer ?
#
loop_
_entity_poly.entity_id
_entity_poly.type
_entity_poly.pdbx_seq_one_letter_code
_entity_poly.pdbx_strand_id
1 'polypeptide(L)'
;MAFVVHGNTPGLLEWTIAAGRDATVSIDGIVTHLVADDPGVEGSDAIGPTVGVRLDHVVINTNDGERTSTAIESVLGVPLKRVRDAGRGVSQRFHTLDNTVLEIVSGPHVTGEGSSLWGMVLSVADIDALFGYLGPDVLSPPKQAVQAGRMISTVRGAAGLGVPFAVMTPHVRASDAD
;
A
#
# COMPACT_ATOMS: atom_id res chain seq x y z
N MET A 1 3.73 2.37 10.54
CA MET A 1 3.60 0.92 10.21
C MET A 1 5.00 0.33 10.11
N ALA A 2 5.30 -0.68 10.94
CA ALA A 2 6.55 -1.44 10.85
C ALA A 2 6.32 -2.73 10.06
N PHE A 3 7.27 -3.10 9.19
CA PHE A 3 7.25 -4.36 8.44
C PHE A 3 8.06 -5.41 9.20
N VAL A 4 7.50 -6.62 9.36
CA VAL A 4 8.21 -7.76 9.93
C VAL A 4 8.72 -8.65 8.78
N VAL A 5 10.03 -8.85 8.71
CA VAL A 5 10.67 -9.73 7.72
C VAL A 5 10.72 -11.15 8.27
N HIS A 6 9.98 -12.07 7.64
CA HIS A 6 9.99 -13.49 7.97
C HIS A 6 11.07 -14.22 7.16
N GLY A 7 11.97 -14.95 7.83
CA GLY A 7 13.14 -15.57 7.20
C GLY A 7 12.87 -16.74 6.25
N ASN A 8 11.64 -17.25 6.20
CA ASN A 8 11.33 -18.52 5.51
C ASN A 8 10.35 -18.39 4.32
N THR A 9 9.62 -17.26 4.20
CA THR A 9 8.59 -17.09 3.15
C THR A 9 8.60 -15.66 2.62
N PRO A 10 8.83 -15.44 1.31
CA PRO A 10 8.71 -14.12 0.71
C PRO A 10 7.24 -13.68 0.69
N GLY A 11 6.96 -12.42 1.02
CA GLY A 11 5.60 -11.89 1.02
C GLY A 11 5.40 -10.73 2.00
N LEU A 12 4.25 -10.06 1.90
CA LEU A 12 3.69 -9.26 2.99
C LEU A 12 2.78 -10.21 3.79
N LEU A 13 3.15 -10.53 5.02
CA LEU A 13 2.46 -11.56 5.81
C LEU A 13 1.63 -10.97 6.94
N GLU A 14 2.18 -9.96 7.60
CA GLU A 14 1.57 -9.26 8.71
C GLU A 14 1.96 -7.78 8.66
N TRP A 15 1.27 -6.99 9.47
CA TRP A 15 1.51 -5.56 9.58
C TRP A 15 1.30 -5.07 11.00
N THR A 16 1.88 -3.91 11.29
CA THR A 16 1.69 -3.22 12.58
C THR A 16 1.04 -1.87 12.34
N ILE A 17 -0.07 -1.60 13.03
CA ILE A 17 -0.87 -0.38 12.90
C ILE A 17 -0.96 0.30 14.27
N ALA A 18 -0.62 1.59 14.34
CA ALA A 18 -0.86 2.39 15.53
C ALA A 18 -2.36 2.68 15.65
N ALA A 19 -2.97 2.23 16.75
CA ALA A 19 -4.42 2.28 16.95
C ALA A 19 -4.81 2.59 18.42
N GLY A 20 -3.89 3.17 19.20
CA GLY A 20 -4.15 3.59 20.58
C GLY A 20 -4.31 2.44 21.59
N ARG A 21 -3.99 1.20 21.19
CA ARG A 21 -3.96 0.02 22.07
C ARG A 21 -2.99 -1.03 21.56
N ASP A 22 -2.42 -1.80 22.48
CA ASP A 22 -1.63 -2.98 22.14
C ASP A 22 -2.54 -4.22 22.04
N ALA A 23 -2.54 -4.90 20.90
CA ALA A 23 -3.24 -6.16 20.70
C ALA A 23 -2.75 -6.90 19.45
N THR A 24 -2.85 -8.23 19.43
CA THR A 24 -2.77 -9.01 18.18
C THR A 24 -4.15 -9.50 17.83
N VAL A 25 -4.64 -9.14 16.65
CA VAL A 25 -5.99 -9.45 16.15
C VAL A 25 -5.93 -9.99 14.72
N SER A 26 -7.04 -10.53 14.23
CA SER A 26 -7.20 -10.95 12.85
C SER A 26 -8.17 -10.01 12.14
N ILE A 27 -7.74 -9.43 11.01
CA ILE A 27 -8.62 -8.69 10.09
C ILE A 27 -8.83 -9.58 8.87
N ASP A 28 -9.96 -10.27 8.84
CA ASP A 28 -10.34 -11.21 7.76
C ASP A 28 -9.24 -12.23 7.41
N GLY A 29 -8.55 -12.76 8.43
CA GLY A 29 -7.45 -13.71 8.27
C GLY A 29 -6.05 -13.09 8.27
N ILE A 30 -5.93 -11.76 8.14
CA ILE A 30 -4.65 -11.05 8.18
C ILE A 30 -4.24 -10.81 9.64
N VAL A 31 -3.09 -11.36 10.03
CA VAL A 31 -2.50 -11.10 11.34
C VAL A 31 -2.15 -9.62 11.45
N THR A 32 -2.74 -8.98 12.46
CA THR A 32 -2.65 -7.54 12.68
C THR A 32 -2.17 -7.25 14.08
N HIS A 33 -1.01 -6.60 14.17
CA HIS A 33 -0.51 -6.07 15.42
C HIS A 33 -0.97 -4.63 15.56
N LEU A 34 -1.80 -4.38 16.57
CA LEU A 34 -2.15 -3.03 17.01
C LEU A 34 -1.14 -2.62 18.07
N VAL A 35 -0.66 -1.38 17.97
CA VAL A 35 0.21 -0.76 18.96
C VAL A 35 -0.41 0.51 19.51
N ALA A 36 -0.17 0.78 20.79
CA ALA A 36 -0.65 1.96 21.48
C ALA A 36 -0.08 3.25 20.88
N ASP A 37 1.23 3.26 20.69
CA ASP A 37 1.97 4.42 20.21
C ASP A 37 2.63 4.11 18.86
N ASP A 38 2.61 5.09 17.96
CA ASP A 38 3.52 5.08 16.81
C ASP A 38 4.94 5.31 17.35
N PRO A 39 5.94 4.47 17.00
CA PRO A 39 7.33 4.71 17.38
C PRO A 39 7.88 6.07 16.90
N GLY A 40 7.14 6.82 16.08
CA GLY A 40 7.38 8.25 15.89
C GLY A 40 8.67 8.54 15.13
N VAL A 41 9.02 7.67 14.19
CA VAL A 41 10.20 7.87 13.35
C VAL A 41 9.82 8.84 12.23
N GLU A 42 9.93 10.14 12.49
CA GLU A 42 10.01 11.13 11.42
C GLU A 42 11.36 10.96 10.72
N GLY A 43 11.35 10.33 9.56
CA GLY A 43 12.54 10.14 8.74
C GLY A 43 12.17 10.12 7.26
N SER A 44 12.81 10.97 6.47
CA SER A 44 12.88 10.78 5.03
C SER A 44 14.11 9.93 4.73
N ASP A 45 13.92 8.64 4.46
CA ASP A 45 15.03 7.77 4.10
C ASP A 45 15.43 7.99 2.64
N ALA A 46 16.72 8.19 2.39
CA ALA A 46 17.25 8.29 1.04
C ALA A 46 17.09 6.93 0.33
N ILE A 47 16.55 6.96 -0.89
CA ILE A 47 16.44 5.81 -1.78
C ILE A 47 17.12 6.19 -3.08
N GLY A 48 18.42 5.88 -3.18
CA GLY A 48 19.26 6.37 -4.26
C GLY A 48 19.29 7.91 -4.28
N PRO A 49 18.97 8.57 -5.41
CA PRO A 49 19.02 10.03 -5.54
C PRO A 49 17.74 10.74 -5.04
N THR A 50 16.76 10.00 -4.52
CA THR A 50 15.48 10.56 -4.06
C THR A 50 15.24 10.22 -2.60
N VAL A 51 14.12 10.67 -2.04
CA VAL A 51 13.70 10.32 -0.67
C VAL A 51 12.35 9.62 -0.68
N GLY A 52 12.22 8.59 0.17
CA GLY A 52 10.93 8.04 0.55
C GLY A 52 10.19 9.04 1.42
N VAL A 53 8.95 9.37 1.05
CA VAL A 53 8.15 10.39 1.74
C VAL A 53 7.18 9.76 2.73
N ARG A 54 6.50 8.69 2.30
CA ARG A 54 5.57 7.91 3.13
C ARG A 54 5.17 6.62 2.41
N LEU A 55 4.63 5.67 3.16
CA LEU A 55 3.84 4.58 2.61
C LEU A 55 2.56 5.15 1.99
N ASP A 56 2.38 5.02 0.68
CA ASP A 56 1.21 5.58 0.01
C ASP A 56 -0.02 4.73 0.24
N HIS A 57 0.10 3.43 -0.04
CA HIS A 57 -0.96 2.47 0.21
C HIS A 57 -0.44 1.04 0.32
N VAL A 58 -1.23 0.21 0.99
CA VAL A 58 -1.09 -1.25 1.06
C VAL A 58 -2.29 -1.87 0.38
N VAL A 59 -2.02 -2.83 -0.51
CA VAL A 59 -3.03 -3.54 -1.29
C VAL A 59 -3.37 -4.86 -0.60
N ILE A 60 -4.66 -5.11 -0.43
CA ILE A 60 -5.23 -6.32 0.16
C ILE A 60 -6.03 -7.02 -0.93
N ASN A 61 -5.65 -8.22 -1.33
CA ASN A 61 -6.48 -9.04 -2.21
C ASN A 61 -7.43 -9.88 -1.38
N THR A 62 -8.69 -9.95 -1.83
CA THR A 62 -9.72 -10.73 -1.15
C THR A 62 -10.75 -11.29 -2.14
N ASN A 63 -11.28 -12.47 -1.81
CA ASN A 63 -12.42 -13.05 -2.53
C ASN A 63 -13.75 -12.38 -2.18
N ASP A 64 -13.81 -11.56 -1.13
CA ASP A 64 -15.00 -10.86 -0.68
C ASP A 64 -14.64 -9.47 -0.14
N GLY A 65 -14.73 -8.47 -1.00
CA GLY A 65 -14.36 -7.10 -0.63
C GLY A 65 -15.25 -6.47 0.44
N GLU A 66 -16.52 -6.88 0.56
CA GLU A 66 -17.43 -6.33 1.57
C GLU A 66 -17.13 -6.90 2.96
N ARG A 67 -16.89 -8.22 3.05
CA ARG A 67 -16.46 -8.87 4.29
C ARG A 67 -15.17 -8.28 4.82
N THR A 68 -14.16 -8.10 3.96
CA THR A 68 -12.87 -7.52 4.35
C THR A 68 -13.01 -6.05 4.75
N SER A 69 -13.79 -5.26 4.01
CA SER A 69 -14.09 -3.86 4.34
C SER A 69 -14.73 -3.74 5.72
N THR A 70 -15.74 -4.57 6.01
CA THR A 70 -16.43 -4.61 7.31
C THR A 70 -15.48 -4.98 8.45
N ALA A 71 -14.57 -5.93 8.22
CA ALA A 71 -13.56 -6.31 9.21
C ALA A 71 -12.59 -5.16 9.52
N ILE A 72 -12.13 -4.43 8.49
CA ILE A 72 -11.28 -3.23 8.66
C ILE A 72 -12.00 -2.18 9.50
N GLU A 73 -13.25 -1.84 9.15
CA GLU A 73 -14.03 -0.84 9.90
C GLU A 73 -14.22 -1.25 11.36
N SER A 74 -14.57 -2.51 11.60
CA SER A 74 -14.82 -3.04 12.95
C SER A 74 -13.57 -3.00 13.83
N VAL A 75 -12.41 -3.36 13.29
CA VAL A 75 -11.17 -3.50 14.08
C VAL A 75 -10.44 -2.17 14.24
N LEU A 76 -10.40 -1.35 13.19
CA LEU A 76 -9.60 -0.13 13.14
C LEU A 76 -10.44 1.15 13.30
N GLY A 77 -11.77 1.07 13.21
CA GLY A 77 -12.66 2.24 13.29
C GLY A 77 -12.57 3.18 12.08
N VAL A 78 -11.96 2.74 10.97
CA VAL A 78 -11.73 3.58 9.79
C VAL A 78 -12.77 3.30 8.70
N PRO A 79 -13.71 4.21 8.42
CA PRO A 79 -14.82 3.95 7.52
C PRO A 79 -14.38 3.85 6.06
N LEU A 80 -15.12 3.07 5.27
CA LEU A 80 -14.99 2.99 3.83
C LEU A 80 -15.25 4.37 3.22
N LYS A 81 -14.24 4.90 2.53
CA LYS A 81 -14.31 6.24 1.91
C LYS A 81 -14.83 6.18 0.49
N ARG A 82 -14.48 5.13 -0.25
CA ARG A 82 -14.77 5.03 -1.68
C ARG A 82 -14.79 3.59 -2.15
N VAL A 83 -15.72 3.30 -3.05
CA VAL A 83 -15.72 2.09 -3.88
C VAL A 83 -15.52 2.52 -5.33
N ARG A 84 -14.71 1.76 -6.07
CA ARG A 84 -14.43 2.00 -7.48
C ARG A 84 -14.56 0.69 -8.26
N ASP A 85 -15.25 0.75 -9.39
CA ASP A 85 -15.16 -0.26 -10.44
C ASP A 85 -13.88 0.01 -11.27
N ALA A 86 -12.97 -0.97 -11.28
CA ALA A 86 -11.73 -0.92 -12.05
C ALA A 86 -11.84 -1.66 -13.40
N GLY A 87 -13.04 -2.12 -13.75
CA GLY A 87 -13.34 -2.88 -14.95
C GLY A 87 -12.97 -4.36 -14.84
N ARG A 88 -13.45 -5.17 -15.79
CA ARG A 88 -13.17 -6.62 -15.87
C ARG A 88 -13.54 -7.40 -14.59
N GLY A 89 -14.57 -6.93 -13.90
CA GLY A 89 -15.03 -7.52 -12.63
C GLY A 89 -14.13 -7.21 -11.43
N VAL A 90 -13.17 -6.28 -11.57
CA VAL A 90 -12.33 -5.82 -10.45
C VAL A 90 -13.00 -4.66 -9.74
N SER A 91 -13.14 -4.79 -8.42
CA SER A 91 -13.65 -3.74 -7.52
C SER A 91 -12.56 -3.37 -6.51
N GLN A 92 -12.39 -2.07 -6.29
CA GLN A 92 -11.46 -1.50 -5.33
C GLN A 92 -12.24 -0.75 -4.24
N ARG A 93 -11.90 -0.99 -2.97
CA ARG A 93 -12.47 -0.31 -1.79
C ARG A 93 -11.35 0.35 -0.99
N PHE A 94 -11.55 1.59 -0.57
CA PHE A 94 -10.50 2.41 0.02
C PHE A 94 -10.86 2.84 1.44
N HIS A 95 -10.03 2.49 2.41
CA HIS A 95 -10.02 3.05 3.77
C HIS A 95 -8.77 3.91 3.94
N THR A 96 -8.88 5.02 4.65
CA THR A 96 -7.77 5.97 4.80
C THR A 96 -7.35 6.06 6.26
N LEU A 97 -6.07 5.76 6.52
CA LEU A 97 -5.36 6.12 7.74
C LEU A 97 -4.68 7.48 7.51
N ASP A 98 -4.18 8.12 8.57
CA ASP A 98 -3.56 9.45 8.47
C ASP A 98 -2.36 9.49 7.51
N ASN A 99 -1.58 8.41 7.44
CA ASN A 99 -0.35 8.34 6.66
C ASN A 99 -0.40 7.37 5.48
N THR A 100 -1.43 6.54 5.33
CA THR A 100 -1.51 5.51 4.27
C THR A 100 -2.95 5.16 3.93
N VAL A 101 -3.18 4.64 2.73
CA VAL A 101 -4.47 4.06 2.33
C VAL A 101 -4.42 2.54 2.41
N LEU A 102 -5.50 1.92 2.87
CA LEU A 102 -5.75 0.49 2.74
C LEU A 102 -6.64 0.30 1.51
N GLU A 103 -6.08 -0.34 0.48
CA GLU A 103 -6.76 -0.61 -0.78
C GLU A 103 -7.14 -2.08 -0.85
N ILE A 104 -8.43 -2.38 -0.67
CA ILE A 104 -8.96 -3.72 -0.85
C ILE A 104 -9.30 -3.91 -2.33
N VAL A 105 -8.80 -4.98 -2.93
CA VAL A 105 -9.04 -5.37 -4.30
C VAL A 105 -9.70 -6.75 -4.33
N SER A 106 -10.84 -6.83 -4.99
CA SER A 106 -11.58 -8.08 -5.22
C SER A 106 -11.90 -8.24 -6.69
N GLY A 107 -11.89 -9.46 -7.22
CA GLY A 107 -12.30 -9.75 -8.59
C GLY A 107 -11.81 -11.11 -9.09
N PRO A 108 -12.03 -11.44 -10.38
CA PRO A 108 -11.75 -12.77 -10.93
C PRO A 108 -10.28 -13.23 -10.86
N HIS A 109 -9.35 -12.32 -10.62
CA HIS A 109 -7.92 -12.63 -10.46
C HIS A 109 -7.56 -13.14 -9.06
N VAL A 110 -8.45 -12.96 -8.07
CA VAL A 110 -8.28 -13.50 -6.72
C VAL A 110 -8.87 -14.91 -6.70
N THR A 111 -8.01 -15.92 -6.68
CA THR A 111 -8.40 -17.34 -6.73
C THR A 111 -8.35 -18.05 -5.39
N GLY A 112 -7.66 -17.47 -4.40
CA GLY A 112 -7.61 -17.97 -3.03
C GLY A 112 -8.81 -17.51 -2.19
N GLU A 113 -9.12 -18.26 -1.15
CA GLU A 113 -10.11 -17.85 -0.15
C GLU A 113 -9.50 -16.88 0.87
N GLY A 114 -10.34 -16.01 1.44
CA GLY A 114 -9.93 -15.06 2.48
C GLY A 114 -9.24 -13.82 1.93
N SER A 115 -8.57 -13.10 2.82
CA SER A 115 -7.79 -11.90 2.51
C SER A 115 -6.29 -12.13 2.71
N SER A 116 -5.48 -11.50 1.88
CA SER A 116 -4.03 -11.43 2.07
C SER A 116 -3.46 -10.08 1.68
N LEU A 117 -2.39 -9.66 2.37
CA LEU A 117 -1.59 -8.53 1.94
C LEU A 117 -0.89 -8.92 0.64
N TRP A 118 -1.12 -8.14 -0.42
CA TRP A 118 -0.66 -8.48 -1.75
C TRP A 118 0.54 -7.65 -2.19
N GLY A 119 0.50 -6.34 -1.94
CA GLY A 119 1.55 -5.44 -2.41
C GLY A 119 1.48 -4.08 -1.72
N MET A 120 2.44 -3.23 -2.02
CA MET A 120 2.56 -1.92 -1.40
C MET A 120 3.12 -0.89 -2.35
N VAL A 121 2.84 0.37 -2.06
CA VAL A 121 3.28 1.50 -2.87
C VAL A 121 3.90 2.56 -1.99
N LEU A 122 5.09 3.01 -2.38
CA LEU A 122 5.81 4.07 -1.67
C LEU A 122 5.68 5.40 -2.42
N SER A 123 5.40 6.48 -1.70
CA SER A 123 5.56 7.83 -2.25
C SER A 123 7.03 8.24 -2.22
N VAL A 124 7.57 8.67 -3.36
CA VAL A 124 8.94 9.19 -3.49
C VAL A 124 8.90 10.63 -3.98
N ALA A 125 9.81 11.48 -3.50
CA ALA A 125 9.80 12.91 -3.82
C ALA A 125 10.05 13.19 -5.31
N ASP A 126 10.98 12.44 -5.90
CA ASP A 126 11.36 12.51 -7.32
C ASP A 126 11.42 11.10 -7.90
N ILE A 127 10.43 10.78 -8.74
CA ILE A 127 10.29 9.46 -9.38
C ILE A 127 11.20 9.33 -10.62
N ASP A 128 11.49 10.43 -11.30
CA ASP A 128 12.29 10.44 -12.52
C ASP A 128 13.77 10.29 -12.17
N ALA A 129 14.24 10.94 -11.10
CA ALA A 129 15.57 10.70 -10.55
C ALA A 129 15.75 9.24 -10.12
N LEU A 130 14.75 8.65 -9.45
CA LEU A 130 14.80 7.25 -9.05
C LEU A 130 14.83 6.30 -10.25
N PHE A 131 14.02 6.57 -11.28
CA PHE A 131 14.03 5.80 -12.52
C PHE A 131 15.37 5.92 -13.26
N GLY A 132 15.94 7.12 -13.35
CA GLY A 132 17.26 7.35 -13.96
C GLY A 132 18.38 6.61 -13.25
N TYR A 133 18.28 6.45 -11.92
CA TYR A 133 19.26 5.72 -11.11
C TYR A 133 19.11 4.20 -11.20
N LEU A 134 17.88 3.68 -11.12
CA LEU A 134 17.63 2.22 -11.11
C LEU A 134 17.55 1.60 -12.50
N GLY A 135 17.14 2.38 -13.50
CA GLY A 135 17.00 1.94 -14.87
C GLY A 135 15.76 1.07 -15.17
N PRO A 136 15.53 0.77 -16.46
CA PRO A 136 14.31 0.10 -16.94
C PRO A 136 14.21 -1.38 -16.58
N ASP A 137 15.32 -2.00 -16.17
CA ASP A 137 15.36 -3.40 -15.72
C ASP A 137 14.73 -3.58 -14.33
N VAL A 138 14.72 -2.52 -13.53
CA VAL A 138 14.18 -2.51 -12.16
C VAL A 138 12.82 -1.82 -12.10
N LEU A 139 12.65 -0.70 -12.80
CA LEU A 139 11.42 0.10 -12.79
C LEU A 139 10.77 0.18 -14.17
N SER A 140 9.44 0.24 -14.23
CA SER A 140 8.77 0.68 -15.45
C SER A 140 9.01 2.18 -15.68
N PRO A 141 9.02 2.67 -16.93
CA PRO A 141 9.00 4.11 -17.18
C PRO A 141 7.87 4.78 -16.39
N PRO A 142 8.13 5.89 -15.67
CA PRO A 142 7.10 6.64 -14.98
C PRO A 142 5.99 7.05 -15.94
N LYS A 143 4.74 6.90 -15.51
CA LYS A 143 3.55 7.29 -16.28
C LYS A 143 2.53 7.99 -15.40
N GLN A 144 1.62 8.72 -16.01
CA GLN A 144 0.51 9.34 -15.30
C GLN A 144 -0.31 8.28 -14.56
N ALA A 145 -0.52 8.54 -13.27
CA ALA A 145 -1.40 7.75 -12.44
C ALA A 145 -2.87 8.10 -12.75
N VAL A 146 -3.79 7.26 -12.28
CA VAL A 146 -5.23 7.58 -12.36
C VAL A 146 -5.56 8.77 -11.45
N GLN A 147 -4.81 8.94 -10.36
CA GLN A 147 -4.87 10.10 -9.50
C GLN A 147 -4.25 11.31 -10.22
N ALA A 148 -5.03 12.36 -10.44
CA ALA A 148 -4.60 13.57 -11.12
C ALA A 148 -3.33 14.16 -10.47
N GLY A 149 -2.38 14.61 -11.32
CA GLY A 149 -1.13 15.22 -10.88
C GLY A 149 -0.10 14.24 -10.31
N ARG A 150 -0.38 12.93 -10.28
CA ARG A 150 0.56 11.92 -9.77
C ARG A 150 1.16 11.08 -10.89
N MET A 151 2.40 10.67 -10.69
CA MET A 151 3.08 9.69 -11.53
C MET A 151 3.19 8.36 -10.78
N ILE A 152 3.25 7.26 -11.52
CA ILE A 152 3.47 5.91 -11.00
C ILE A 152 4.50 5.17 -11.84
N SER A 153 5.34 4.40 -11.16
CA SER A 153 6.26 3.43 -11.74
C SER A 153 6.17 2.12 -10.95
N THR A 154 6.07 0.99 -11.64
CA THR A 154 5.99 -0.33 -11.02
C THR A 154 7.37 -0.98 -10.99
N VAL A 155 7.73 -1.58 -9.86
CA VAL A 155 8.95 -2.40 -9.77
C VAL A 155 8.74 -3.69 -10.54
N ARG A 156 9.71 -4.04 -11.39
CA ARG A 156 9.70 -5.28 -12.16
C ARG A 156 9.87 -6.47 -11.22
N GLY A 157 9.12 -7.54 -11.45
CA GLY A 157 9.28 -8.78 -10.67
C GLY A 157 10.70 -9.36 -10.71
N ALA A 158 11.44 -9.09 -11.80
CA ALA A 158 12.84 -9.47 -11.94
C ALA A 158 13.78 -8.82 -10.91
N ALA A 159 13.36 -7.73 -10.25
CA ALA A 159 14.12 -7.12 -9.16
C ALA A 159 14.11 -7.97 -7.87
N GLY A 160 13.31 -9.04 -7.80
CA GLY A 160 13.41 -10.04 -6.74
C GLY A 160 12.89 -9.61 -5.37
N LEU A 161 12.06 -8.57 -5.28
CA LEU A 161 11.52 -8.07 -4.00
C LEU A 161 10.57 -9.08 -3.29
N GLY A 162 10.12 -10.13 -3.98
CA GLY A 162 9.19 -11.12 -3.42
C GLY A 162 7.75 -10.62 -3.24
N VAL A 163 7.51 -9.32 -3.40
CA VAL A 163 6.20 -8.68 -3.31
C VAL A 163 5.99 -7.69 -4.47
N PRO A 164 4.79 -7.61 -5.05
CA PRO A 164 4.38 -6.50 -5.89
C PRO A 164 4.63 -5.15 -5.22
N PHE A 165 5.41 -4.31 -5.89
CA PHE A 165 5.81 -3.01 -5.38
C PHE A 165 5.71 -1.95 -6.46
N ALA A 166 5.27 -0.74 -6.09
CA ALA A 166 5.32 0.42 -6.96
C ALA A 166 5.80 1.66 -6.20
N VAL A 167 6.24 2.65 -6.96
CA VAL A 167 6.55 3.99 -6.46
C VAL A 167 5.64 5.00 -7.14
N MET A 168 5.26 6.04 -6.41
CA MET A 168 4.44 7.14 -6.91
C MET A 168 4.98 8.48 -6.45
N THR A 169 4.70 9.55 -7.19
CA THR A 169 4.92 10.90 -6.64
C THR A 169 3.90 11.19 -5.53
N PRO A 170 4.15 12.10 -4.58
CA PRO A 170 3.21 12.39 -3.50
C PRO A 170 1.90 12.98 -4.04
N HIS A 171 0.85 13.01 -3.22
CA HIS A 171 -0.36 13.76 -3.56
C HIS A 171 -0.01 15.25 -3.69
N VAL A 172 -0.40 15.85 -4.82
CA VAL A 172 -0.38 17.31 -5.00
C VAL A 172 -1.44 17.88 -4.07
N ARG A 173 -1.06 18.82 -3.18
CA ARG A 173 -2.04 19.50 -2.34
C ARG A 173 -2.91 20.36 -3.23
N ALA A 174 -4.20 20.50 -2.88
CA ALA A 174 -5.13 21.34 -3.64
C ALA A 174 -4.70 22.83 -3.72
N SER A 175 -3.74 23.26 -2.88
CA SER A 175 -3.15 24.60 -2.90
C SER A 175 -2.08 24.83 -3.96
N ASP A 176 -1.60 23.77 -4.63
CA ASP A 176 -0.48 23.83 -5.57
C ASP A 176 -0.95 23.68 -7.03
N ALA A 177 -2.28 23.69 -7.23
CA ALA A 177 -2.94 23.66 -8.52
C ALA A 177 -3.48 25.05 -8.88
N ASP A 178 -2.55 26.01 -9.05
CA ASP A 178 -2.80 27.31 -9.70
C ASP A 178 -2.04 27.38 -11.03
#